data_AF-A0A9D6NYW1-F1
#
_entry.id   AF-A0A9D6NYW1-F1
#
_cell.length_a   1.000
_cell.length_b   1.000
_cell.length_c   1.000
_cell.angle_alpha   90.00
_cell.angle_beta   90.00
_cell.angle_gamma   90.00
#
_symmetry.space_group_name_H-M   'P 1'
#
loop_
_entity.id
_entity.type
_entity.pdbx_description
1 polymer ?
#
loop_
_entity_poly.entity_id
_entity_poly.type
_entity_poly.pdbx_seq_one_letter_code
_entity_poly.pdbx_strand_id
1 'polypeptide(L)'
;YLKGFGGHPGAAGFSIDPAHLSAFAQRIEEFVARFAPPRKRLVCDAVLAGSEVDEELLAEVNALEPLGQGNAEPLWLMANRPISQVRAIGEAGRHLALVVDGIRAVQWGGGHLAESLSSGGRFDLAATLKPNEWNGQRSIELGIKAIRPAGPISVPDAASGPAVERLGAGEGLMRLRQQPMPIQVGTPEGAELIGAKLPGCPLRSAGEVVKELALLALPDDLEALLQANTRLLFMLPPRALEHLEHQARRWPDLDNLRSAYRELRAGRPVDELAGKILAELGIDGHVAGPVDPYQSPTLRRALLERYRLLIFGWFYRHADLDGLRVAVQRLWGSSE
;
A
#
# COMPACT_ATOMS: atom_id res chain seq x y z
N TYR A 1 22.70 41.37 -10.72
CA TYR A 1 21.28 41.74 -10.68
C TYR A 1 20.85 42.23 -9.30
N LEU A 2 21.02 41.41 -8.25
CA LEU A 2 20.46 41.66 -6.92
C LEU A 2 21.37 42.55 -6.04
N LYS A 3 20.76 43.37 -5.17
CA LYS A 3 21.44 44.20 -4.17
C LYS A 3 21.57 43.48 -2.81
N GLY A 4 20.62 42.61 -2.50
CA GLY A 4 20.65 41.69 -1.36
C GLY A 4 19.66 40.55 -1.60
N PHE A 5 19.93 39.37 -1.05
CA PHE A 5 19.06 38.20 -1.18
C PHE A 5 19.27 37.22 -0.03
N GLY A 6 18.26 36.41 0.26
CA GLY A 6 18.31 35.35 1.28
C GLY A 6 17.03 34.54 1.31
N GLY A 7 17.07 33.37 1.96
CA GLY A 7 15.90 32.50 2.08
C GLY A 7 16.25 31.03 2.32
N HIS A 8 15.24 30.19 2.18
CA HIS A 8 15.29 28.73 2.30
C HIS A 8 14.74 28.08 1.02
N PRO A 9 14.95 26.77 0.80
CA PRO A 9 14.52 26.09 -0.44
C PRO A 9 13.04 26.25 -0.84
N GLY A 10 12.14 26.57 0.10
CA GLY A 10 10.71 26.80 -0.17
C GLY A 10 10.29 28.27 -0.31
N ALA A 11 11.15 29.23 0.06
CA ALA A 11 10.82 30.66 0.03
C ALA A 11 12.09 31.52 0.09
N ALA A 12 12.19 32.54 -0.77
CA ALA A 12 13.29 33.49 -0.76
C ALA A 12 12.81 34.91 -1.02
N GLY A 13 13.59 35.88 -0.53
CA GLY A 13 13.39 37.30 -0.75
C GLY A 13 14.65 37.96 -1.30
N PHE A 14 14.50 39.00 -2.11
CA PHE A 14 15.61 39.77 -2.65
C PHE A 14 15.23 41.22 -2.90
N SER A 15 16.24 42.08 -2.97
CA SER A 15 16.13 43.46 -3.44
C SER A 15 16.84 43.59 -4.79
N ILE A 16 16.19 44.30 -5.73
CA ILE A 16 16.67 44.47 -7.10
C ILE A 16 16.41 45.90 -7.55
N ASP A 17 17.26 46.39 -8.44
CA ASP A 17 16.94 47.58 -9.20
C ASP A 17 15.90 47.24 -10.29
N PRO A 18 14.77 47.98 -10.42
CA PRO A 18 13.78 47.70 -11.46
C PRO A 18 14.36 47.63 -12.88
N ALA A 19 15.42 48.39 -13.16
CA ALA A 19 16.11 48.34 -14.46
C ALA A 19 16.72 46.95 -14.78
N HIS A 20 16.97 46.12 -13.78
CA HIS A 20 17.53 44.77 -13.93
C HIS A 20 16.48 43.67 -13.91
N LEU A 21 15.19 43.99 -13.71
CA LEU A 21 14.13 43.00 -13.53
C LEU A 21 14.01 42.05 -14.75
N SER A 22 14.03 42.59 -15.97
CA SER A 22 13.90 41.78 -17.18
C SER A 22 15.06 40.79 -17.34
N ALA A 23 16.29 41.23 -17.13
CA ALA A 23 17.47 40.38 -17.26
C ALA A 23 17.54 39.32 -16.13
N PHE A 24 17.07 39.67 -14.93
CA PHE A 24 16.95 38.72 -13.83
C PHE A 24 15.87 37.66 -14.07
N ALA A 25 14.71 38.05 -14.60
CA ALA A 25 13.62 37.13 -14.95
C ALA A 25 14.10 36.10 -15.98
N GLN A 26 14.73 36.54 -17.07
CA GLN A 26 15.31 35.65 -18.07
C GLN A 26 16.32 34.67 -17.45
N ARG A 27 17.19 35.16 -16.54
CA ARG A 27 18.16 34.31 -15.86
C ARG A 27 17.50 33.25 -14.96
N ILE A 28 16.40 33.58 -14.31
CA ILE A 28 15.61 32.64 -13.50
C ILE A 28 14.94 31.60 -14.39
N GLU A 29 14.36 32.00 -15.52
CA GLU A 29 13.75 31.08 -16.49
C GLU A 29 14.78 30.08 -17.03
N GLU A 30 15.96 30.54 -17.43
CA GLU A 30 17.10 29.69 -17.83
C GLU A 30 17.60 28.77 -16.71
N PHE A 31 17.47 29.19 -15.45
CA PHE A 31 17.78 28.35 -14.30
C PHE A 31 16.75 27.25 -14.11
N VAL A 32 15.46 27.61 -14.08
CA VAL A 32 14.36 26.66 -13.87
C VAL A 32 14.25 25.67 -15.03
N ALA A 33 14.54 26.09 -16.27
CA ALA A 33 14.51 25.24 -17.45
C ALA A 33 15.51 24.05 -17.41
N ARG A 34 16.51 24.09 -16.53
CA ARG A 34 17.44 22.96 -16.30
C ARG A 34 16.83 21.83 -15.49
N PHE A 35 15.67 22.06 -14.87
CA PHE A 35 14.98 21.08 -14.04
C PHE A 35 13.72 20.57 -14.75
N ALA A 36 13.28 19.37 -14.38
CA ALA A 36 11.99 18.87 -14.84
C ALA A 36 10.86 19.80 -14.36
N PRO A 37 9.81 20.05 -15.17
CA PRO A 37 8.66 20.82 -14.76
C PRO A 37 8.06 20.26 -13.45
N PRO A 38 7.77 21.12 -12.45
CA PRO A 38 7.24 20.64 -11.18
C PRO A 38 5.88 19.99 -11.41
N ARG A 39 5.73 18.76 -10.93
CA ARG A 39 4.45 18.05 -10.92
C ARG A 39 3.86 18.10 -9.52
N LYS A 40 2.59 18.46 -9.41
CA LYS A 40 1.85 18.26 -8.16
C LYS A 40 1.78 16.76 -7.91
N ARG A 41 2.46 16.31 -6.85
CA ARG A 41 2.40 14.94 -6.37
C ARG A 41 1.54 14.91 -5.12
N LEU A 42 0.67 13.91 -5.06
CA LEU A 42 -0.05 13.57 -3.85
C LEU A 42 0.49 12.21 -3.41
N VAL A 43 1.12 12.18 -2.24
CA VAL A 43 1.68 10.96 -1.67
C VAL A 43 0.74 10.53 -0.57
N CYS A 44 0.21 9.31 -0.69
CA CYS A 44 -0.59 8.70 0.37
C CYS A 44 0.37 7.95 1.30
N ASP A 45 0.07 7.99 2.59
CA ASP A 45 0.91 7.41 3.64
C ASP A 45 0.76 5.89 3.72
N ALA A 46 -0.47 5.39 3.49
CA ALA A 46 -0.77 3.97 3.52
C ALA A 46 -1.99 3.63 2.65
N VAL A 47 -2.10 2.35 2.31
CA VAL A 47 -3.28 1.78 1.66
C VAL A 47 -4.34 1.50 2.71
N LEU A 48 -5.61 1.78 2.41
CA LEU A 48 -6.73 1.49 3.30
C LEU A 48 -7.87 0.80 2.54
N ALA A 49 -8.35 -0.32 3.07
CA ALA A 49 -9.60 -0.94 2.63
C ALA A 49 -10.78 -0.35 3.42
N GLY A 50 -11.96 -0.25 2.81
CA GLY A 50 -13.14 0.24 3.53
C GLY A 50 -13.53 -0.64 4.74
N SER A 51 -13.18 -1.92 4.73
CA SER A 51 -13.40 -2.83 5.87
C SER A 51 -12.53 -2.52 7.08
N GLU A 52 -11.47 -1.74 6.92
CA GLU A 52 -10.55 -1.32 7.99
C GLU A 52 -10.95 0.05 8.57
N VAL A 53 -11.98 0.70 8.01
CA VAL A 53 -12.44 2.00 8.49
C VAL A 53 -13.43 1.79 9.63
N ASP A 54 -12.97 2.01 10.86
CA ASP A 54 -13.78 1.96 12.07
C ASP A 54 -13.37 3.04 13.09
N GLU A 55 -14.11 3.10 14.20
CA GLU A 55 -13.89 4.09 15.26
C GLU A 55 -12.55 3.86 16.01
N GLU A 56 -12.02 2.63 16.00
CA GLU A 56 -10.72 2.31 16.61
C GLU A 56 -9.60 2.94 15.78
N LEU A 57 -9.60 2.75 14.46
CA LEU A 57 -8.67 3.41 13.54
C LEU A 57 -8.79 4.94 13.60
N LEU A 58 -10.02 5.48 13.66
CA LEU A 58 -10.20 6.92 13.78
C LEU A 58 -9.59 7.46 15.09
N ALA A 59 -9.75 6.74 16.20
CA ALA A 59 -9.13 7.11 17.47
C ALA A 59 -7.59 7.06 17.41
N GLU A 60 -7.01 6.05 16.77
CA GLU A 60 -5.57 5.94 16.53
C GLU A 60 -5.04 7.11 15.68
N VAL A 61 -5.77 7.49 14.62
CA VAL A 61 -5.42 8.66 13.79
C VAL A 61 -5.48 9.95 14.58
N ASN A 62 -6.51 10.14 15.42
CA ASN A 62 -6.63 11.33 16.26
C ASN A 62 -5.53 11.42 17.33
N ALA A 63 -4.97 10.28 17.76
CA ALA A 63 -3.85 10.26 18.70
C ALA A 63 -2.55 10.83 18.11
N LEU A 64 -2.48 11.05 16.79
CA LEU A 64 -1.35 11.72 16.12
C LEU A 64 -1.37 13.24 16.28
N GLU A 65 -2.40 13.83 16.90
CA GLU A 65 -2.47 15.26 17.13
C GLU A 65 -1.33 15.78 18.02
N PRO A 66 -0.85 17.02 17.80
CA PRO A 66 -1.38 18.03 16.87
C PRO A 66 -0.90 17.85 15.43
N LEU A 67 -1.84 17.95 14.48
CA LEU A 67 -1.55 17.91 13.04
C LEU A 67 -1.17 19.30 12.51
N GLY A 68 -0.25 19.36 11.55
CA GLY A 68 0.23 20.60 10.98
C GLY A 68 1.42 20.44 10.04
N GLN A 69 2.18 21.51 9.83
CA GLN A 69 3.40 21.44 9.04
C GLN A 69 4.43 20.53 9.74
N GLY A 70 4.85 19.46 9.07
CA GLY A 70 5.77 18.46 9.62
C GLY A 70 5.08 17.25 10.28
N ASN A 71 3.77 17.33 10.52
CA ASN A 71 2.92 16.22 10.99
C ASN A 71 1.57 16.32 10.27
N ALA A 72 1.58 16.07 8.97
CA ALA A 72 0.37 16.22 8.16
C ALA A 72 -0.68 15.18 8.56
N GLU A 73 -1.96 15.52 8.35
CA GLU A 73 -3.04 14.57 8.50
C GLU A 73 -2.79 13.33 7.60
N PRO A 74 -2.91 12.10 8.15
CA PRO A 74 -2.73 10.88 7.36
C PRO A 74 -3.63 10.86 6.12
N LEU A 75 -3.02 10.59 4.98
CA LEU A 75 -3.68 10.47 3.70
C LEU A 75 -3.68 9.02 3.23
N TRP A 76 -4.87 8.44 3.15
CA TRP A 76 -5.08 7.05 2.81
C TRP A 76 -5.35 6.86 1.33
N LEU A 77 -4.74 5.82 0.74
CA LEU A 77 -5.03 5.36 -0.60
C LEU A 77 -6.07 4.26 -0.58
N MET A 78 -7.25 4.55 -1.11
CA MET A 78 -8.27 3.56 -1.44
C MET A 78 -8.21 3.28 -2.94
N ALA A 79 -7.34 2.35 -3.36
CA ALA A 79 -7.16 2.03 -4.77
C ALA A 79 -8.22 1.07 -5.31
N ASN A 80 -8.55 1.26 -6.58
CA ASN A 80 -9.42 0.39 -7.35
C ASN A 80 -10.72 0.04 -6.59
N ARG A 81 -11.47 1.05 -6.16
CA ARG A 81 -12.72 0.88 -5.43
C ARG A 81 -13.95 1.21 -6.29
N PRO A 82 -15.01 0.39 -6.22
CA PRO A 82 -16.27 0.77 -6.83
C PRO A 82 -16.86 1.95 -6.05
N ILE A 83 -17.31 2.97 -6.78
CA ILE A 83 -18.07 4.07 -6.19
C ILE A 83 -19.55 3.94 -6.54
N SER A 84 -20.40 4.43 -5.67
CA SER A 84 -21.84 4.50 -5.85
C SER A 84 -22.37 5.86 -5.38
N GLN A 85 -23.61 6.18 -5.73
CA GLN A 85 -24.30 7.39 -5.25
C GLN A 85 -23.52 8.70 -5.47
N VAL A 86 -22.94 8.85 -6.67
CA VAL A 86 -22.22 10.06 -7.07
C VAL A 86 -23.20 11.22 -7.26
N ARG A 87 -22.96 12.35 -6.60
CA ARG A 87 -23.78 13.55 -6.73
C ARG A 87 -22.99 14.82 -6.44
N ALA A 88 -23.35 15.89 -7.15
CA ALA A 88 -23.01 17.25 -6.75
C ALA A 88 -23.94 17.69 -5.61
N ILE A 89 -23.39 18.30 -4.56
CA ILE A 89 -24.11 18.75 -3.36
C ILE A 89 -23.71 20.19 -2.97
N GLY A 90 -24.48 20.76 -2.05
CA GLY A 90 -24.29 22.13 -1.59
C GLY A 90 -24.90 23.16 -2.53
N GLU A 91 -24.71 24.43 -2.19
CA GLU A 91 -25.16 25.54 -3.03
C GLU A 91 -24.57 25.44 -4.43
N ALA A 92 -25.43 25.52 -5.45
CA ALA A 92 -25.08 25.36 -6.87
C ALA A 92 -24.29 24.07 -7.20
N GLY A 93 -24.39 23.01 -6.38
CA GLY A 93 -23.67 21.75 -6.64
C GLY A 93 -22.15 21.87 -6.52
N ARG A 94 -21.65 22.78 -5.68
CA ARG A 94 -20.21 23.10 -5.58
C ARG A 94 -19.33 21.93 -5.11
N HIS A 95 -19.87 20.96 -4.38
CA HIS A 95 -19.09 19.90 -3.76
C HIS A 95 -19.48 18.52 -4.29
N LEU A 96 -18.54 17.58 -4.29
CA LEU A 96 -18.81 16.20 -4.67
C LEU A 96 -19.14 15.39 -3.43
N ALA A 97 -20.16 14.56 -3.50
CA ALA A 97 -20.37 13.45 -2.57
C ALA A 97 -20.52 12.14 -3.33
N LEU A 98 -19.97 11.07 -2.78
CA LEU A 98 -20.09 9.71 -3.28
C LEU A 98 -20.08 8.71 -2.10
N VAL A 99 -20.32 7.45 -2.40
CA VAL A 99 -20.18 6.32 -1.47
C VAL A 99 -19.17 5.33 -2.01
N VAL A 100 -18.18 4.97 -1.21
CA VAL A 100 -17.12 4.01 -1.53
C VAL A 100 -17.03 2.99 -0.41
N ASP A 101 -17.06 1.69 -0.74
CA ASP A 101 -17.11 0.60 0.25
C ASP A 101 -18.20 0.79 1.35
N GLY A 102 -19.33 1.42 0.99
CA GLY A 102 -20.42 1.73 1.93
C GLY A 102 -20.21 2.99 2.78
N ILE A 103 -19.05 3.65 2.67
CA ILE A 103 -18.69 4.82 3.45
C ILE A 103 -18.94 6.09 2.62
N ARG A 104 -19.53 7.10 3.24
CA ARG A 104 -19.75 8.40 2.61
C ARG A 104 -18.41 9.12 2.45
N ALA A 105 -18.19 9.72 1.28
CA ALA A 105 -17.00 10.49 0.97
C ALA A 105 -17.35 11.82 0.32
N VAL A 106 -16.64 12.89 0.70
CA VAL A 106 -16.91 14.27 0.26
C VAL A 106 -15.64 14.94 -0.23
N GLN A 107 -15.72 15.62 -1.38
CA GLN A 107 -14.70 16.53 -1.88
C GLN A 107 -15.23 17.96 -1.94
N TRP A 108 -14.73 18.82 -1.07
CA TRP A 108 -15.05 20.25 -1.08
C TRP A 108 -14.53 20.91 -2.38
N GLY A 109 -15.45 21.40 -3.20
CA GLY A 109 -15.12 22.08 -4.47
C GLY A 109 -15.03 21.14 -5.67
N GLY A 110 -15.22 19.83 -5.44
CA GLY A 110 -15.16 18.81 -6.48
C GLY A 110 -16.45 18.62 -7.28
N GLY A 111 -17.48 19.45 -7.12
CA GLY A 111 -18.81 19.21 -7.69
C GLY A 111 -18.83 18.96 -9.20
N HIS A 112 -17.95 19.65 -9.94
CA HIS A 112 -17.75 19.49 -11.39
C HIS A 112 -17.31 18.06 -11.81
N LEU A 113 -16.80 17.25 -10.88
CA LEU A 113 -16.41 15.86 -11.15
C LEU A 113 -17.62 14.91 -11.15
N ALA A 114 -18.77 15.32 -10.61
CA ALA A 114 -19.92 14.42 -10.47
C ALA A 114 -20.41 13.85 -11.81
N GLU A 115 -20.27 14.61 -12.91
CA GLU A 115 -20.67 14.17 -14.25
C GLU A 115 -19.66 13.21 -14.91
N SER A 116 -18.37 13.29 -14.54
CA SER A 116 -17.32 12.43 -15.11
C SER A 116 -17.12 11.14 -14.33
N LEU A 117 -17.65 11.06 -13.12
CA LEU A 117 -17.60 9.90 -12.26
C LEU A 117 -18.83 9.02 -12.48
N SER A 118 -18.64 7.86 -13.10
CA SER A 118 -19.72 6.89 -13.31
C SER A 118 -19.98 6.07 -12.04
N SER A 119 -21.25 6.00 -11.63
CA SER A 119 -21.67 5.05 -10.60
C SER A 119 -21.40 3.62 -11.07
N GLY A 120 -20.79 2.80 -10.21
CA GLY A 120 -20.30 1.46 -10.54
C GLY A 120 -18.91 1.44 -11.19
N GLY A 121 -18.36 2.61 -11.58
CA GLY A 121 -16.99 2.74 -12.02
C GLY A 121 -15.99 2.49 -10.88
N ARG A 122 -14.76 2.13 -11.26
CA ARG A 122 -13.66 1.86 -10.31
C ARG A 122 -12.65 3.00 -10.30
N PHE A 123 -12.36 3.51 -9.11
CA PHE A 123 -11.55 4.72 -8.91
C PHE A 123 -10.48 4.50 -7.83
N ASP A 124 -9.40 5.26 -7.93
CA ASP A 124 -8.44 5.45 -6.85
C ASP A 124 -8.77 6.74 -6.13
N LEU A 125 -8.86 6.69 -4.80
CA LEU A 125 -9.13 7.84 -3.95
C LEU A 125 -7.96 8.05 -2.99
N ALA A 126 -7.55 9.31 -2.85
CA ALA A 126 -6.72 9.75 -1.74
C ALA A 126 -7.63 10.50 -0.76
N ALA A 127 -7.79 9.98 0.45
CA ALA A 127 -8.77 10.49 1.40
C ALA A 127 -8.24 10.51 2.84
N THR A 128 -8.77 11.41 3.65
CA THR A 128 -8.54 11.43 5.11
C THR A 128 -9.77 10.96 5.85
N LEU A 129 -9.62 10.48 7.09
CA LEU A 129 -10.74 10.05 7.92
C LEU A 129 -11.26 11.25 8.73
N LYS A 130 -12.57 11.47 8.71
CA LYS A 130 -13.23 12.54 9.48
C LYS A 130 -14.37 11.97 10.33
N PRO A 131 -14.50 12.40 11.60
CA PRO A 131 -15.73 12.17 12.34
C PRO A 131 -16.87 12.94 11.67
N ASN A 132 -18.04 12.33 11.58
CA ASN A 132 -19.27 12.95 11.13
C ASN A 132 -20.34 12.77 12.21
N GLU A 133 -20.88 13.88 12.70
CA GLU A 133 -22.01 13.88 13.62
C GLU A 133 -23.20 14.55 12.95
N TRP A 134 -24.27 13.77 12.71
CA TRP A 134 -25.48 14.29 12.09
C TRP A 134 -26.71 13.71 12.77
N ASN A 135 -27.67 14.56 13.17
CA ASN A 135 -28.89 14.16 13.88
C ASN A 135 -28.64 13.25 15.10
N GLY A 136 -27.55 13.48 15.84
CA GLY A 136 -27.17 12.67 16.99
C GLY A 136 -26.60 11.28 16.64
N GLN A 137 -26.43 10.96 15.35
CA GLN A 137 -25.71 9.78 14.90
C GLN A 137 -24.26 10.15 14.58
N ARG A 138 -23.33 9.35 15.12
CA ARG A 138 -21.91 9.40 14.78
C ARG A 138 -21.60 8.39 13.68
N SER A 139 -20.82 8.81 12.71
CA SER A 139 -20.30 7.96 11.65
C SER A 139 -18.93 8.47 11.20
N ILE A 140 -18.21 7.69 10.41
CA ILE A 140 -16.98 8.13 9.75
C ILE A 140 -17.32 8.60 8.33
N GLU A 141 -16.76 9.75 7.93
CA GLU A 141 -16.81 10.26 6.55
C GLU A 141 -15.39 10.40 6.00
N LEU A 142 -15.23 10.14 4.70
CA LEU A 142 -13.95 10.31 4.01
C LEU A 142 -13.84 11.72 3.42
N GLY A 143 -12.79 12.45 3.81
CA GLY A 143 -12.41 13.71 3.19
C GLY A 143 -11.55 13.48 1.95
N ILE A 144 -12.13 13.54 0.75
CA ILE A 144 -11.41 13.30 -0.51
C ILE A 144 -10.46 14.48 -0.79
N LYS A 145 -9.17 14.16 -1.02
CA LYS A 145 -8.17 15.12 -1.53
C LYS A 145 -8.00 14.99 -3.04
N ALA A 146 -8.07 13.77 -3.58
CA ALA A 146 -8.06 13.51 -5.01
C ALA A 146 -8.81 12.22 -5.34
N ILE A 147 -9.36 12.18 -6.55
CA ILE A 147 -9.99 11.00 -7.15
C ILE A 147 -9.57 10.89 -8.61
N ARG A 148 -9.32 9.68 -9.09
CA ARG A 148 -9.02 9.39 -10.50
C ARG A 148 -9.55 8.01 -10.90
N PRO A 149 -9.79 7.74 -12.20
CA PRO A 149 -10.05 6.37 -12.65
C PRO A 149 -8.94 5.42 -12.17
N ALA A 150 -9.33 4.20 -11.79
CA ALA A 150 -8.38 3.22 -11.27
C ALA A 150 -7.27 2.94 -12.30
N GLY A 151 -6.03 2.95 -11.84
CA GLY A 151 -4.87 2.66 -12.67
C GLY A 151 -3.64 2.29 -11.85
N PRO A 152 -2.51 2.00 -12.51
CA PRO A 152 -1.28 1.65 -11.80
C PRO A 152 -0.87 2.72 -10.79
N ILE A 153 -0.47 2.27 -9.59
CA ILE A 153 0.02 3.09 -8.50
C ILE A 153 1.54 3.15 -8.56
N SER A 154 2.08 4.36 -8.62
CA SER A 154 3.53 4.60 -8.52
C SER A 154 3.96 4.73 -7.06
N VAL A 155 5.14 4.22 -6.72
CA VAL A 155 5.77 4.42 -5.41
C VAL A 155 6.82 5.54 -5.54
N PRO A 156 6.87 6.52 -4.62
CA PRO A 156 7.67 7.75 -4.79
C PRO A 156 9.19 7.57 -4.74
N ASP A 157 9.69 6.36 -4.49
CA ASP A 157 11.11 6.07 -4.31
C ASP A 157 11.78 5.59 -5.60
N ALA A 158 13.08 5.90 -5.71
CA ALA A 158 13.90 5.30 -6.75
C ALA A 158 13.99 3.79 -6.49
N ALA A 159 13.57 3.02 -7.48
CA ALA A 159 13.66 1.59 -7.38
C ALA A 159 15.13 1.14 -7.40
N SER A 160 15.59 0.64 -6.27
CA SER A 160 16.89 -0.02 -6.06
C SER A 160 16.72 -1.54 -6.03
N GLY A 161 17.83 -2.26 -6.09
CA GLY A 161 17.82 -3.73 -6.08
C GLY A 161 17.69 -4.35 -7.48
N PRO A 162 17.47 -5.68 -7.54
CA PRO A 162 17.47 -6.42 -8.80
C PRO A 162 16.33 -6.00 -9.74
N ALA A 163 16.49 -6.33 -11.02
CA ALA A 163 15.43 -6.15 -12.00
C ALA A 163 14.22 -7.00 -11.63
N VAL A 164 13.04 -6.37 -11.58
CA VAL A 164 11.75 -7.00 -11.34
C VAL A 164 10.87 -6.78 -12.55
N GLU A 165 10.38 -7.86 -13.12
CA GLU A 165 9.41 -7.87 -14.22
C GLU A 165 8.13 -8.55 -13.76
N ARG A 166 6.98 -8.15 -14.31
CA ARG A 166 5.68 -8.79 -14.07
C ARG A 166 4.99 -9.04 -15.40
N LEU A 167 4.70 -10.30 -15.69
CA LEU A 167 3.96 -10.70 -16.89
C LEU A 167 2.69 -11.47 -16.51
N GLY A 168 1.66 -11.34 -17.35
CA GLY A 168 0.50 -12.23 -17.27
C GLY A 168 0.87 -13.67 -17.60
N ALA A 169 0.10 -14.64 -17.12
CA ALA A 169 0.43 -16.06 -17.28
C ALA A 169 0.66 -16.47 -18.74
N GLY A 170 -0.18 -16.03 -19.68
CA GLY A 170 -0.04 -16.37 -21.10
C GLY A 170 1.24 -15.83 -21.73
N GLU A 171 1.51 -14.54 -21.54
CA GLU A 171 2.72 -13.86 -22.04
C GLU A 171 3.99 -14.43 -21.40
N GLY A 172 3.97 -14.65 -20.09
CA GLY A 172 5.08 -15.25 -19.37
C GLY A 172 5.41 -16.67 -19.84
N LEU A 173 4.40 -17.51 -20.11
CA LEU A 173 4.64 -18.84 -20.69
C LEU A 173 5.27 -18.75 -22.09
N MET A 174 4.85 -17.81 -22.95
CA MET A 174 5.49 -17.60 -24.25
C MET A 174 6.94 -17.14 -24.09
N ARG A 175 7.18 -16.19 -23.17
CA ARG A 175 8.50 -15.66 -22.83
C ARG A 175 9.46 -16.76 -22.35
N LEU A 176 8.98 -17.70 -21.53
CA LEU A 176 9.77 -18.83 -21.02
C LEU A 176 10.07 -19.89 -22.08
N ARG A 177 9.17 -20.10 -23.06
CA ARG A 177 9.47 -20.97 -24.21
C ARG A 177 10.58 -20.42 -25.11
N GLN A 178 10.63 -19.10 -25.25
CA GLN A 178 11.63 -18.42 -26.09
C GLN A 178 12.98 -18.28 -25.40
N GLN A 179 12.99 -17.96 -24.10
CA GLN A 179 14.23 -17.89 -23.31
C GLN A 179 13.98 -18.60 -21.97
N PRO A 180 14.32 -19.90 -21.90
CA PRO A 180 14.15 -20.72 -20.71
C PRO A 180 14.98 -20.20 -19.53
N MET A 181 14.43 -20.29 -18.33
CA MET A 181 15.09 -19.95 -17.07
C MET A 181 14.54 -20.82 -15.92
N PRO A 182 15.20 -20.87 -14.75
CA PRO A 182 14.68 -21.54 -13.58
C PRO A 182 13.30 -21.03 -13.16
N ILE A 183 12.45 -21.92 -12.62
CA ILE A 183 11.09 -21.59 -12.18
C ILE A 183 10.90 -21.96 -10.72
N GLN A 184 10.38 -21.02 -9.92
CA GLN A 184 9.82 -21.27 -8.60
C GLN A 184 8.34 -21.63 -8.72
N VAL A 185 7.98 -22.80 -8.18
CA VAL A 185 6.60 -23.28 -8.06
C VAL A 185 6.25 -23.45 -6.58
N GLY A 186 4.97 -23.33 -6.24
CA GLY A 186 4.50 -23.36 -4.85
C GLY A 186 3.98 -24.73 -4.38
N THR A 187 3.80 -25.69 -5.29
CA THR A 187 3.19 -27.00 -4.99
C THR A 187 3.82 -28.12 -5.82
N PRO A 188 3.86 -29.36 -5.32
CA PRO A 188 4.30 -30.53 -6.10
C PRO A 188 3.47 -30.74 -7.36
N GLU A 189 2.15 -30.58 -7.28
CA GLU A 189 1.26 -30.72 -8.44
C GLU A 189 1.54 -29.62 -9.49
N GLY A 190 1.85 -28.41 -9.02
CA GLY A 190 2.30 -27.31 -9.88
C GLY A 190 3.63 -27.61 -10.56
N ALA A 191 4.57 -28.23 -9.84
CA ALA A 191 5.86 -28.65 -10.37
C ALA A 191 5.72 -29.62 -11.54
N GLU A 192 4.90 -30.67 -11.38
CA GLU A 192 4.64 -31.67 -12.42
C GLU A 192 4.01 -31.02 -13.67
N LEU A 193 2.97 -30.20 -13.46
CA LEU A 193 2.26 -29.52 -14.55
C LEU A 193 3.17 -28.56 -15.32
N ILE A 194 4.01 -27.79 -14.62
CA ILE A 194 4.92 -26.84 -15.24
C ILE A 194 6.08 -27.56 -15.94
N GLY A 195 6.64 -28.61 -15.34
CA GLY A 195 7.67 -29.43 -15.96
C GLY A 195 7.20 -30.04 -17.28
N ALA A 196 5.94 -30.51 -17.35
CA ALA A 196 5.35 -31.01 -18.60
C ALA A 196 5.15 -29.92 -19.66
N LYS A 197 4.78 -28.69 -19.25
CA LYS A 197 4.50 -27.57 -20.16
C LYS A 197 5.75 -26.82 -20.64
N LEU A 198 6.80 -26.83 -19.84
CA LEU A 198 8.04 -26.08 -20.04
C LEU A 198 9.26 -26.99 -19.77
N PRO A 199 9.48 -28.06 -20.55
CA PRO A 199 10.54 -29.05 -20.29
C PRO A 199 11.96 -28.46 -20.33
N GLY A 200 12.16 -27.30 -20.96
CA GLY A 200 13.45 -26.60 -20.99
C GLY A 200 13.71 -25.67 -19.80
N CYS A 201 12.74 -25.49 -18.90
CA CYS A 201 12.86 -24.61 -17.74
C CYS A 201 13.04 -25.46 -16.48
N PRO A 202 14.24 -25.47 -15.85
CA PRO A 202 14.46 -26.27 -14.65
C PRO A 202 13.64 -25.72 -13.48
N LEU A 203 13.19 -26.61 -12.59
CA LEU A 203 12.58 -26.20 -11.32
C LEU A 203 13.68 -25.85 -10.33
N ARG A 204 13.53 -24.71 -9.67
CA ARG A 204 14.46 -24.24 -8.65
C ARG A 204 14.29 -25.04 -7.35
N SER A 205 15.41 -25.41 -6.73
CA SER A 205 15.42 -25.98 -5.37
C SER A 205 15.44 -24.89 -4.29
N ALA A 206 14.83 -25.14 -3.13
CA ALA A 206 14.91 -24.21 -2.00
C ALA A 206 16.38 -23.96 -1.59
N GLY A 207 16.75 -22.70 -1.34
CA GLY A 207 18.13 -22.28 -1.05
C GLY A 207 19.04 -22.14 -2.27
N GLU A 208 18.62 -22.57 -3.46
CA GLU A 208 19.41 -22.43 -4.68
C GLU A 208 19.44 -20.97 -5.14
N VAL A 209 20.62 -20.38 -5.24
CA VAL A 209 20.78 -19.01 -5.76
C VAL A 209 21.01 -19.06 -7.27
N VAL A 210 20.18 -18.32 -8.02
CA VAL A 210 20.21 -18.26 -9.49
C VAL A 210 20.34 -16.81 -9.96
N LYS A 211 20.80 -16.58 -11.19
CA LYS A 211 20.92 -15.21 -11.76
C LYS A 211 19.57 -14.62 -12.18
N GLU A 212 18.65 -15.48 -12.57
CA GLU A 212 17.30 -15.13 -12.99
C GLU A 212 16.32 -16.23 -12.58
N LEU A 213 15.09 -15.83 -12.25
CA LEU A 213 14.08 -16.74 -11.73
C LEU A 213 12.68 -16.27 -12.12
N ALA A 214 11.89 -17.17 -12.71
CA ALA A 214 10.47 -16.97 -12.91
C ALA A 214 9.67 -17.47 -11.70
N LEU A 215 8.78 -16.64 -11.18
CA LEU A 215 8.02 -16.89 -9.95
C LEU A 215 6.55 -17.16 -10.27
N LEU A 216 6.13 -18.42 -10.12
CA LEU A 216 4.71 -18.81 -10.09
C LEU A 216 4.16 -18.91 -8.66
N ALA A 217 5.05 -18.88 -7.68
CA ALA A 217 4.75 -18.70 -6.27
C ALA A 217 5.86 -17.88 -5.62
N LEU A 218 5.56 -17.24 -4.49
CA LEU A 218 6.55 -16.52 -3.71
C LEU A 218 7.45 -17.54 -2.97
N PRO A 219 8.78 -17.44 -3.09
CA PRO A 219 9.69 -18.30 -2.35
C PRO A 219 9.87 -17.79 -0.92
N ASP A 220 10.03 -18.72 0.04
CA ASP A 220 10.29 -18.36 1.44
C ASP A 220 11.67 -17.68 1.62
N ASP A 221 12.61 -17.96 0.72
CA ASP A 221 13.98 -17.44 0.71
C ASP A 221 14.19 -16.28 -0.28
N LEU A 222 13.12 -15.51 -0.54
CA LEU A 222 13.16 -14.35 -1.45
C LEU A 222 14.25 -13.34 -1.06
N GLU A 223 14.48 -13.12 0.23
CA GLU A 223 15.54 -12.22 0.73
C GLU A 223 16.93 -12.63 0.22
N ALA A 224 17.26 -13.93 0.26
CA ALA A 224 18.55 -14.43 -0.21
C ALA A 224 18.72 -14.23 -1.72
N LEU A 225 17.63 -14.36 -2.49
CA LEU A 225 17.62 -14.07 -3.93
C LEU A 225 17.83 -12.57 -4.22
N LEU A 226 17.22 -11.69 -3.42
CA LEU A 226 17.44 -10.25 -3.55
C LEU A 226 18.88 -9.85 -3.21
N GLN A 227 19.46 -10.40 -2.15
CA GLN A 227 20.86 -10.18 -1.77
C GLN A 227 21.84 -10.68 -2.85
N ALA A 228 21.49 -11.77 -3.53
CA ALA A 228 22.26 -12.30 -4.66
C ALA A 228 22.03 -11.54 -5.98
N ASN A 229 21.22 -10.48 -5.97
CA ASN A 229 20.84 -9.70 -7.14
C ASN A 229 20.20 -10.55 -8.26
N THR A 230 19.41 -11.57 -7.89
CA THR A 230 18.65 -12.40 -8.82
C THR A 230 17.60 -11.57 -9.53
N ARG A 231 17.57 -11.60 -10.87
CA ARG A 231 16.50 -10.98 -11.66
C ARG A 231 15.20 -11.77 -11.51
N LEU A 232 14.11 -11.11 -11.16
CA LEU A 232 12.84 -11.76 -10.84
C LEU A 232 11.78 -11.47 -11.91
N LEU A 233 11.22 -12.53 -12.49
CA LEU A 233 10.05 -12.45 -13.36
C LEU A 233 8.83 -12.98 -12.61
N PHE A 234 7.98 -12.10 -12.10
CA PHE A 234 6.75 -12.52 -11.43
C PHE A 234 5.64 -12.85 -12.42
N MET A 235 5.05 -14.03 -12.24
CA MET A 235 3.95 -14.57 -13.02
C MET A 235 2.90 -15.22 -12.11
N LEU A 236 2.65 -14.64 -10.92
CA LEU A 236 1.79 -15.22 -9.89
C LEU A 236 0.34 -15.37 -10.41
N PRO A 237 -0.17 -16.60 -10.56
CA PRO A 237 -1.56 -16.82 -10.93
C PRO A 237 -2.50 -16.41 -9.79
N PRO A 238 -3.81 -16.20 -10.05
CA PRO A 238 -4.78 -15.86 -9.02
C PRO A 238 -4.75 -16.80 -7.80
N ARG A 239 -4.60 -18.11 -8.03
CA ARG A 239 -4.47 -19.11 -6.95
C ARG A 239 -3.23 -18.90 -6.07
N ALA A 240 -2.13 -18.41 -6.61
CA ALA A 240 -0.94 -18.10 -5.81
C ALA A 240 -1.17 -16.88 -4.93
N LEU A 241 -1.91 -15.87 -5.42
CA LEU A 241 -2.31 -14.71 -4.61
C LEU A 241 -3.31 -15.10 -3.52
N GLU A 242 -4.30 -15.94 -3.83
CA GLU A 242 -5.21 -16.52 -2.84
C GLU A 242 -4.44 -17.32 -1.77
N HIS A 243 -3.44 -18.09 -2.18
CA HIS A 243 -2.59 -18.82 -1.24
C HIS A 243 -1.81 -17.87 -0.32
N LEU A 244 -1.25 -16.78 -0.84
CA LEU A 244 -0.59 -15.74 -0.04
C LEU A 244 -1.55 -15.11 0.97
N GLU A 245 -2.77 -14.78 0.54
CA GLU A 245 -3.81 -14.24 1.42
C GLU A 245 -4.20 -15.26 2.52
N HIS A 246 -4.27 -16.55 2.20
CA HIS A 246 -4.49 -17.63 3.17
C HIS A 246 -3.31 -17.78 4.15
N GLN A 247 -2.07 -17.70 3.67
CA GLN A 247 -0.87 -17.73 4.52
C GLN A 247 -0.86 -16.54 5.48
N ALA A 248 -1.19 -15.34 5.01
CA ALA A 248 -1.29 -14.15 5.84
C ALA A 248 -2.31 -14.33 6.98
N ARG A 249 -3.46 -14.97 6.70
CA ARG A 249 -4.51 -15.25 7.69
C ARG A 249 -4.11 -16.24 8.78
N ARG A 250 -3.03 -17.01 8.60
CA ARG A 250 -2.49 -17.89 9.65
C ARG A 250 -1.79 -17.10 10.76
N TRP A 251 -1.36 -15.88 10.46
CA TRP A 251 -0.86 -14.95 11.47
C TRP A 251 -2.04 -14.24 12.13
N PRO A 252 -2.22 -14.35 13.46
CA PRO A 252 -3.34 -13.77 14.16
C PRO A 252 -3.30 -12.25 14.16
N ASP A 253 -4.47 -11.65 14.00
CA ASP A 253 -4.75 -10.24 14.27
C ASP A 253 -5.44 -10.06 15.64
N LEU A 254 -5.85 -8.83 15.94
CA LEU A 254 -6.55 -8.50 17.18
C LEU A 254 -7.91 -9.21 17.31
N ASP A 255 -8.62 -9.46 16.20
CA ASP A 255 -9.92 -10.15 16.24
C ASP A 255 -9.74 -11.65 16.51
N ASN A 256 -8.68 -12.25 15.95
CA ASN A 256 -8.26 -13.60 16.30
C ASN A 256 -7.92 -13.69 17.79
N LEU A 257 -7.19 -12.71 18.33
CA LEU A 257 -6.85 -12.65 19.75
C LEU A 257 -8.08 -12.47 20.66
N ARG A 258 -9.00 -11.56 20.30
CA ARG A 258 -10.28 -11.36 20.99
C ARG A 258 -11.14 -12.62 20.98
N SER A 259 -11.08 -13.39 19.90
CA SER A 259 -11.78 -14.68 19.78
C SER A 259 -11.10 -15.75 20.65
N ALA A 260 -9.78 -15.88 20.59
CA ALA A 260 -9.02 -16.81 21.42
C ALA A 260 -9.21 -16.56 22.92
N TYR A 261 -9.27 -15.29 23.35
CA TYR A 261 -9.57 -14.94 24.73
C TYR A 261 -10.95 -15.44 25.18
N ARG A 262 -11.97 -15.35 24.31
CA ARG A 262 -13.32 -15.87 24.60
C ARG A 262 -13.34 -17.38 24.72
N GLU A 263 -12.59 -18.08 23.87
CA GLU A 263 -12.42 -19.54 23.94
C GLU A 263 -11.70 -19.97 25.22
N LEU A 264 -10.61 -19.29 25.58
CA LEU A 264 -9.85 -19.55 26.81
C LEU A 264 -10.73 -19.39 28.05
N ARG A 265 -11.54 -18.32 28.11
CA ARG A 265 -12.53 -18.10 29.18
C ARG A 265 -13.58 -19.19 29.29
N ALA A 266 -13.93 -19.82 28.18
CA ALA A 266 -14.89 -20.92 28.15
C ALA A 266 -14.24 -22.29 28.47
N GLY A 267 -12.95 -22.32 28.79
CA GLY A 267 -12.20 -23.56 29.03
C GLY A 267 -11.99 -24.39 27.76
N ARG A 268 -12.07 -23.77 26.58
CA ARG A 268 -11.90 -24.42 25.27
C ARG A 268 -10.47 -24.23 24.77
N PRO A 269 -9.96 -25.16 23.93
CA PRO A 269 -8.62 -25.05 23.37
C PRO A 269 -8.50 -23.81 22.49
N VAL A 270 -7.34 -23.17 22.56
CA VAL A 270 -6.97 -22.01 21.75
C VAL A 270 -5.87 -22.38 20.75
N ASP A 271 -5.82 -21.66 19.65
CA ASP A 271 -4.70 -21.74 18.69
C ASP A 271 -3.36 -21.51 19.41
N GLU A 272 -2.31 -22.22 18.99
CA GLU A 272 -1.01 -22.20 19.65
C GLU A 272 -0.40 -20.79 19.69
N LEU A 273 -0.45 -20.06 18.58
CA LEU A 273 0.13 -18.72 18.51
C LEU A 273 -0.69 -17.73 19.33
N ALA A 274 -2.02 -17.82 19.24
CA ALA A 274 -2.91 -16.98 20.04
C ALA A 274 -2.76 -17.25 21.54
N GLY A 275 -2.64 -18.52 21.96
CA GLY A 275 -2.38 -18.91 23.35
C GLY A 275 -1.05 -18.37 23.85
N LYS A 276 0.00 -18.43 23.03
CA LYS A 276 1.31 -17.82 23.35
C LYS A 276 1.20 -16.32 23.54
N ILE A 277 0.47 -15.61 22.67
CA ILE A 277 0.26 -14.16 22.78
C ILE A 277 -0.47 -13.81 24.08
N LEU A 278 -1.55 -14.54 24.40
CA LEU A 278 -2.29 -14.32 25.65
C LEU A 278 -1.39 -14.55 26.88
N ALA A 279 -0.57 -15.60 26.87
CA ALA A 279 0.39 -15.86 27.94
C ALA A 279 1.46 -14.77 28.09
N GLU A 280 1.99 -14.23 26.98
CA GLU A 280 2.93 -13.09 27.00
C GLU A 280 2.32 -11.82 27.61
N LEU A 281 1.01 -11.66 27.48
CA LEU A 281 0.23 -10.56 28.06
C LEU A 281 -0.24 -10.83 29.50
N GLY A 282 0.11 -11.99 30.07
CA GLY A 282 -0.34 -12.41 31.41
C GLY A 282 -1.85 -12.71 31.47
N ILE A 283 -2.46 -13.10 30.36
CA ILE A 283 -3.88 -13.42 30.26
C ILE A 283 -4.07 -14.94 30.27
N ASP A 284 -4.65 -15.46 31.35
CA ASP A 284 -4.91 -16.89 31.57
C ASP A 284 -6.42 -17.24 31.56
N GLY A 285 -7.25 -16.31 31.07
CA GLY A 285 -8.71 -16.38 31.15
C GLY A 285 -9.30 -15.30 32.05
N HIS A 286 -8.47 -14.59 32.82
CA HIS A 286 -8.87 -13.40 33.55
C HIS A 286 -8.04 -12.18 33.14
N VAL A 287 -8.69 -11.02 33.07
CA VAL A 287 -8.06 -9.74 32.74
C VAL A 287 -8.48 -8.73 33.81
N ALA A 288 -7.51 -8.24 34.59
CA ALA A 288 -7.76 -7.37 35.74
C ALA A 288 -7.97 -5.89 35.36
N GLY A 289 -7.68 -5.50 34.12
CA GLY A 289 -7.78 -4.13 33.62
C GLY A 289 -7.43 -4.02 32.13
N PRO A 290 -7.34 -2.80 31.57
CA PRO A 290 -6.93 -2.62 30.18
C PRO A 290 -5.54 -3.22 29.94
N VAL A 291 -5.41 -4.02 28.88
CA VAL A 291 -4.14 -4.61 28.46
C VAL A 291 -3.84 -4.06 27.07
N ASP A 292 -2.66 -3.48 26.89
CA ASP A 292 -2.15 -3.11 25.59
C ASP A 292 -1.67 -4.37 24.85
N PRO A 293 -2.38 -4.82 23.79
CA PRO A 293 -2.02 -6.05 23.10
C PRO A 293 -0.65 -5.95 22.40
N TYR A 294 -0.21 -4.74 22.06
CA TYR A 294 1.04 -4.51 21.32
C TYR A 294 2.29 -4.72 22.19
N GLN A 295 2.14 -4.96 23.50
CA GLN A 295 3.24 -5.38 24.37
C GLN A 295 3.74 -6.79 24.03
N SER A 296 2.92 -7.64 23.40
CA SER A 296 3.34 -8.97 22.97
C SER A 296 4.31 -8.87 21.77
N PRO A 297 5.58 -9.33 21.89
CA PRO A 297 6.48 -9.42 20.75
C PRO A 297 5.98 -10.42 19.70
N THR A 298 5.30 -11.50 20.11
CA THR A 298 4.75 -12.48 19.17
C THR A 298 3.62 -11.86 18.34
N LEU A 299 2.72 -11.08 18.94
CA LEU A 299 1.67 -10.38 18.20
C LEU A 299 2.25 -9.36 17.22
N ARG A 300 3.20 -8.52 17.66
CA ARG A 300 3.82 -7.53 16.76
C ARG A 300 4.48 -8.19 15.56
N ARG A 301 5.19 -9.30 15.76
CA ARG A 301 5.75 -10.09 14.66
C ARG A 301 4.67 -10.66 13.77
N ALA A 302 3.60 -11.24 14.33
CA ALA A 302 2.50 -11.79 13.56
C ALA A 302 1.81 -10.72 12.69
N LEU A 303 1.55 -9.53 13.24
CA LEU A 303 0.96 -8.41 12.51
C LEU A 303 1.88 -7.93 11.37
N LEU A 304 3.20 -7.85 11.60
CA LEU A 304 4.17 -7.48 10.57
C LEU A 304 4.22 -8.51 9.44
N GLU A 305 4.27 -9.80 9.77
CA GLU A 305 4.29 -10.89 8.78
C GLU A 305 3.00 -10.94 7.96
N ARG A 306 1.86 -10.79 8.64
CA ARG A 306 0.56 -10.67 8.00
C ARG A 306 0.53 -9.49 7.04
N TYR A 307 0.91 -8.32 7.51
CA TYR A 307 0.93 -7.09 6.71
C TYR A 307 1.84 -7.25 5.50
N ARG A 308 3.06 -7.78 5.68
CA ARG A 308 4.04 -8.01 4.61
C ARG A 308 3.45 -8.82 3.44
N LEU A 309 2.76 -9.91 3.74
CA LEU A 309 2.15 -10.75 2.70
C LEU A 309 0.96 -10.06 2.02
N LEU A 310 0.06 -9.44 2.79
CA LEU A 310 -1.11 -8.75 2.26
C LEU A 310 -0.72 -7.56 1.39
N ILE A 311 0.22 -6.73 1.87
CA ILE A 311 0.66 -5.54 1.15
C ILE A 311 1.45 -5.89 -0.11
N PHE A 312 2.24 -6.97 -0.10
CA PHE A 312 2.83 -7.49 -1.33
C PHE A 312 1.77 -7.90 -2.35
N GLY A 313 0.77 -8.69 -1.93
CA GLY A 313 -0.34 -9.07 -2.81
C GLY A 313 -1.06 -7.86 -3.39
N TRP A 314 -1.23 -6.81 -2.60
CA TRP A 314 -1.78 -5.54 -3.04
C TRP A 314 -0.90 -4.83 -4.09
N PHE A 315 0.40 -4.64 -3.81
CA PHE A 315 1.33 -4.01 -4.76
C PHE A 315 1.45 -4.84 -6.05
N TYR A 316 1.44 -6.16 -5.94
CA TYR A 316 1.46 -7.05 -7.10
C TYR A 316 0.26 -6.84 -8.02
N ARG A 317 -0.93 -6.48 -7.49
CA ARG A 317 -2.13 -6.21 -8.29
C ARG A 317 -2.19 -4.78 -8.80
N HIS A 318 -1.71 -3.81 -8.03
CA HIS A 318 -2.03 -2.39 -8.24
C HIS A 318 -0.84 -1.52 -8.62
N ALA A 319 0.39 -1.91 -8.31
CA ALA A 319 1.55 -1.10 -8.63
C ALA A 319 1.89 -1.11 -10.13
N ASP A 320 2.52 -0.04 -10.60
CA ASP A 320 3.36 -0.12 -11.79
C ASP A 320 4.63 -0.97 -11.52
N LEU A 321 5.43 -1.20 -12.56
CA LEU A 321 6.60 -2.10 -12.46
C LEU A 321 7.66 -1.57 -11.49
N ASP A 322 7.93 -0.25 -11.53
CA ASP A 322 8.88 0.37 -10.60
C ASP A 322 8.38 0.33 -9.17
N GLY A 323 7.09 0.58 -8.96
CA GLY A 323 6.45 0.47 -7.65
C GLY A 323 6.48 -0.94 -7.09
N LEU A 324 6.25 -1.96 -7.92
CA LEU A 324 6.40 -3.36 -7.50
C LEU A 324 7.85 -3.68 -7.11
N ARG A 325 8.83 -3.17 -7.87
CA ARG A 325 10.25 -3.33 -7.55
C ARG A 325 10.61 -2.71 -6.21
N VAL A 326 10.17 -1.48 -5.95
CA VAL A 326 10.35 -0.81 -4.65
C VAL A 326 9.67 -1.62 -3.54
N ALA A 327 8.45 -2.09 -3.76
CA ALA A 327 7.71 -2.85 -2.75
C ALA A 327 8.44 -4.15 -2.37
N VAL A 328 8.91 -4.92 -3.36
CA VAL A 328 9.69 -6.15 -3.12
C VAL A 328 10.96 -5.83 -2.31
N GLN A 329 11.69 -4.78 -2.70
CA GLN A 329 12.91 -4.38 -1.99
C GLN A 329 12.63 -3.90 -0.57
N ARG A 330 11.53 -3.21 -0.30
CA ARG A 330 11.18 -2.76 1.06
C ARG A 330 10.68 -3.89 1.97
N LEU A 331 10.04 -4.89 1.39
CA LEU A 331 9.41 -5.98 2.15
C LEU A 331 10.37 -7.14 2.46
N TRP A 332 11.37 -7.36 1.58
CA TRP A 332 12.34 -8.46 1.72
C TRP A 332 13.80 -8.05 1.52
N GLY A 333 14.10 -6.81 1.11
CA GLY A 333 15.48 -6.35 1.04
C GLY A 333 16.03 -6.06 2.43
N SER A 334 17.35 -6.21 2.57
CA SER A 334 18.05 -5.78 3.78
C SER A 334 17.84 -4.28 3.99
N SER A 335 17.42 -3.90 5.20
CA SER A 335 17.37 -2.49 5.61
C SER A 335 18.81 -1.93 5.57
N GLU A 336 19.06 -0.97 4.68
CA GLU A 336 20.13 0.03 4.91
C GLU A 336 19.64 1.11 5.88
#